data_AF-A0A1H6DMM3-F1
#
_entry.id   AF-A0A1H6DMM3-F1
#
_cell.length_a   1.000
_cell.length_b   1.000
_cell.length_c   1.000
_cell.angle_alpha   90.00
_cell.angle_beta   90.00
_cell.angle_gamma   90.00
#
_symmetry.space_group_name_H-M   'P 1'
#
loop_
_entity.id
_entity.type
_entity.pdbx_description
1 polymer ?
#
loop_
_entity_poly.entity_id
_entity_poly.type
_entity_poly.pdbx_seq_one_letter_code
_entity_poly.pdbx_strand_id
1 'polypeptide(L)'
;MKRGRHAAVIGCGISGLTAAAVSARCFERVTVVERNVLPEGPGFRSEVPQSRHLHSLMGARQRALDELLPGFTEELYEAGAVPLRTTYDHLWLSPAGWCSRFHPPSHVVPSATREPIEWIVRRRVAQIPQVSLREGRQVRDLTVDSGRTRVTGVRASAGGSEEEIPADLVVDASGRRSRIPQWLAAMTAQALGTLLAERGGDVEDCAVISTGPADR
;
A
#
# COMPACT_ATOMS: atom_id res chain seq x y z
N MET A 1 -4.62 19.69 -13.98
CA MET A 1 -3.26 19.40 -13.48
C MET A 1 -2.53 18.57 -14.54
N LYS A 2 -1.26 18.86 -14.81
CA LYS A 2 -0.45 18.06 -15.73
C LYS A 2 -0.14 16.72 -15.06
N ARG A 3 -0.36 15.59 -15.74
CA ARG A 3 0.01 14.27 -15.20
C ARG A 3 1.54 14.12 -15.21
N GLY A 4 2.10 13.47 -14.19
CA GLY A 4 3.49 13.01 -14.20
C GLY A 4 3.65 11.82 -15.16
N ARG A 5 4.88 11.50 -15.62
CA ARG A 5 5.04 10.44 -16.62
C ARG A 5 5.00 9.06 -15.99
N HIS A 6 5.75 8.83 -14.92
CA HIS A 6 5.83 7.50 -14.33
C HIS A 6 6.05 7.53 -12.81
N ALA A 7 5.26 6.75 -12.07
CA ALA A 7 5.50 6.42 -10.67
C ALA A 7 5.92 4.95 -10.49
N ALA A 8 6.86 4.70 -9.59
CA ALA A 8 7.21 3.36 -9.12
C ALA A 8 6.73 3.17 -7.68
N VAL A 9 6.11 2.02 -7.39
CA VAL A 9 5.66 1.65 -6.05
C VAL A 9 6.33 0.34 -5.66
N ILE A 10 6.93 0.29 -4.48
CA ILE A 10 7.65 -0.88 -3.97
C ILE A 10 6.74 -1.64 -3.01
N GLY A 11 6.37 -2.87 -3.36
CA GLY A 11 5.52 -3.77 -2.56
C GLY A 11 4.07 -3.83 -3.04
N CYS A 12 3.52 -5.05 -3.11
CA CYS A 12 2.11 -5.35 -3.43
C CYS A 12 1.31 -5.74 -2.17
N GLY A 13 1.51 -5.01 -1.07
CA GLY A 13 0.62 -5.05 0.10
C GLY A 13 -0.51 -4.03 -0.02
N ILE A 14 -1.42 -3.96 0.97
CA ILE A 14 -2.52 -2.98 0.97
C ILE A 14 -2.02 -1.56 0.72
N SER A 15 -0.98 -1.11 1.44
CA SER A 15 -0.47 0.26 1.30
C SER A 15 0.12 0.54 -0.08
N GLY A 16 0.84 -0.42 -0.68
CA GLY A 16 1.40 -0.27 -2.02
C GLY A 16 0.34 -0.31 -3.11
N LEU A 17 -0.66 -1.17 -2.98
CA LEU A 17 -1.76 -1.26 -3.94
C LEU A 17 -2.65 -0.01 -3.90
N THR A 18 -2.97 0.51 -2.71
CA THR A 18 -3.73 1.76 -2.59
C THR A 18 -2.90 2.95 -3.06
N ALA A 19 -1.60 3.01 -2.76
CA ALA A 19 -0.70 4.03 -3.30
C ALA A 19 -0.67 4.00 -4.83
N ALA A 20 -0.58 2.80 -5.44
CA ALA A 20 -0.61 2.65 -6.89
C ALA A 20 -1.92 3.16 -7.51
N ALA A 21 -3.07 2.83 -6.91
CA ALA A 21 -4.37 3.32 -7.36
C ALA A 21 -4.49 4.84 -7.29
N VAL A 22 -3.97 5.47 -6.23
CA VAL A 22 -3.92 6.93 -6.10
C VAL A 22 -2.97 7.53 -7.14
N SER A 23 -1.76 6.98 -7.29
CA SER A 23 -0.77 7.44 -8.28
C SER A 23 -1.32 7.37 -9.71
N ALA A 24 -2.15 6.38 -10.05
CA ALA A 24 -2.74 6.25 -11.38
C ALA A 24 -3.67 7.41 -11.77
N ARG A 25 -4.16 8.20 -10.79
CA ARG A 25 -4.94 9.42 -11.04
C ARG A 25 -4.07 10.58 -11.54
N CYS A 26 -2.79 10.59 -11.15
CA CYS A 26 -1.86 11.71 -11.37
C CYS A 26 -0.72 11.37 -12.34
N PHE A 27 -0.49 10.09 -12.66
CA PHE A 27 0.59 9.64 -13.53
C PHE A 27 0.07 8.91 -14.78
N GLU A 28 0.82 8.98 -15.87
CA GLU A 28 0.51 8.25 -17.11
C GLU A 28 0.76 6.75 -16.96
N ARG A 29 1.80 6.38 -16.19
CA ARG A 29 2.18 5.00 -15.88
C ARG A 29 2.47 4.82 -14.40
N VAL A 30 2.11 3.67 -13.85
CA VAL A 30 2.46 3.23 -12.50
C VAL A 30 3.00 1.80 -12.57
N THR A 31 4.19 1.57 -12.03
CA THR A 31 4.78 0.23 -11.93
C THR A 31 4.90 -0.16 -10.47
N VAL A 32 4.20 -1.24 -10.09
CA VAL A 32 4.30 -1.81 -8.74
C VAL A 32 5.27 -2.99 -8.79
N VAL A 33 6.31 -2.95 -7.96
CA VAL A 33 7.39 -3.94 -7.94
C VAL A 33 7.27 -4.76 -6.66
N GLU A 34 7.06 -6.06 -6.81
CA GLU A 34 6.93 -6.99 -5.69
C GLU A 34 7.98 -8.10 -5.83
N ARG A 35 8.66 -8.39 -4.72
CA ARG A 35 9.75 -9.38 -4.69
C ARG A 35 9.25 -10.82 -4.76
N ASN A 36 8.01 -11.06 -4.34
CA ASN A 36 7.41 -12.38 -4.30
C ASN A 36 6.51 -12.63 -5.51
N VAL A 37 6.25 -13.91 -5.80
CA VAL A 37 5.13 -14.30 -6.66
C VAL A 37 3.86 -14.32 -5.80
N LEU A 38 2.81 -13.70 -6.30
CA LEU A 38 1.55 -13.55 -5.58
C LEU A 38 0.60 -14.71 -5.92
N PRO A 39 -0.26 -15.15 -4.99
CA PRO A 39 -1.23 -16.21 -5.28
C PRO A 39 -2.26 -15.74 -6.32
N GLU A 40 -2.77 -16.65 -7.16
CA GLU A 40 -3.80 -16.32 -8.16
C GLU A 40 -5.19 -16.08 -7.54
N GLY A 41 -5.38 -16.47 -6.28
CA GLY A 41 -6.60 -16.27 -5.49
C GLY A 41 -6.36 -15.61 -4.14
N PRO A 42 -7.40 -15.53 -3.28
CA PRO A 42 -7.23 -15.31 -1.84
C PRO A 42 -6.29 -16.38 -1.29
N GLY A 43 -5.20 -15.98 -0.64
CA GLY A 43 -4.23 -16.95 -0.14
C GLY A 43 -3.22 -16.36 0.83
N PHE A 44 -2.75 -17.23 1.70
CA PHE A 44 -1.76 -16.91 2.72
C PHE A 44 -0.42 -16.50 2.10
N ARG A 45 0.22 -15.50 2.72
CA ARG A 45 1.60 -15.07 2.44
C ARG A 45 2.39 -15.06 3.73
N SER A 46 3.61 -15.57 3.71
CA SER A 46 4.47 -15.64 4.91
C SER A 46 4.80 -14.24 5.46
N GLU A 47 4.75 -13.20 4.62
CA GLU A 47 4.95 -11.82 5.02
C GLU A 47 3.79 -11.22 5.83
N VAL A 48 2.63 -11.87 5.85
CA VAL A 48 1.42 -11.36 6.50
C VAL A 48 0.92 -12.42 7.50
N PRO A 49 1.64 -12.62 8.63
CA PRO A 49 1.36 -13.72 9.56
C PRO A 49 -0.03 -13.65 10.20
N GLN A 50 -0.61 -12.45 10.31
CA GLN A 50 -1.95 -12.21 10.86
C GLN A 50 -3.05 -12.24 9.78
N SER A 51 -2.75 -12.72 8.57
CA SER A 51 -3.70 -12.68 7.44
C SER A 51 -4.94 -13.53 7.68
N ARG A 52 -4.82 -14.61 8.47
CA ARG A 52 -5.91 -15.54 8.78
C ARG A 52 -6.76 -15.13 10.00
N HIS A 53 -6.36 -14.09 10.72
CA HIS A 53 -7.18 -13.57 11.82
C HIS A 53 -8.30 -12.69 11.31
N LEU A 54 -9.26 -12.38 12.19
CA LEU A 54 -10.35 -11.47 11.89
C LEU A 54 -9.82 -10.06 11.61
N HIS A 55 -10.17 -9.51 10.45
CA HIS A 55 -9.98 -8.10 10.10
C HIS A 55 -11.34 -7.44 9.97
N SER A 56 -11.68 -6.60 10.94
CA SER A 56 -12.85 -5.72 10.85
C SER A 56 -12.48 -4.45 10.12
N LEU A 57 -13.08 -4.23 8.95
CA LEU A 57 -12.77 -3.06 8.14
C LEU A 57 -13.55 -1.85 8.65
N MET A 58 -12.95 -1.12 9.59
CA MET A 58 -13.57 0.05 10.21
C MET A 58 -14.12 1.04 9.17
N GLY A 59 -15.28 1.66 9.48
CA GLY A 59 -16.06 2.39 8.48
C GLY A 59 -15.31 3.45 7.68
N ALA A 60 -14.32 4.14 8.25
CA ALA A 60 -13.50 5.08 7.50
C ALA A 60 -12.59 4.39 6.45
N ARG A 61 -11.99 3.25 6.80
CA ARG A 61 -11.16 2.45 5.89
C ARG A 61 -12.01 1.83 4.77
N GLN A 62 -13.20 1.33 5.12
CA GLN A 62 -14.17 0.81 4.16
C GLN A 62 -14.53 1.88 3.13
N ARG A 63 -15.01 3.06 3.57
CA ARG A 63 -15.37 4.15 2.67
C ARG A 63 -14.21 4.61 1.79
N ALA A 64 -13.00 4.69 2.35
CA ALA A 64 -11.82 5.07 1.58
C ALA A 64 -11.49 4.04 0.49
N LEU A 65 -11.65 2.74 0.77
CA LEU A 65 -11.46 1.70 -0.25
C LEU A 65 -12.55 1.72 -1.31
N ASP A 66 -13.82 1.96 -0.95
CA ASP A 66 -14.91 2.08 -1.93
C ASP A 66 -14.75 3.33 -2.82
N GLU A 67 -14.32 4.47 -2.27
CA GLU A 67 -14.03 5.67 -3.05
C GLU A 67 -12.84 5.47 -3.99
N LEU A 68 -11.82 4.72 -3.54
CA LEU A 68 -10.63 4.46 -4.32
C LEU A 68 -10.86 3.38 -5.40
N LEU A 69 -11.62 2.34 -5.05
CA LEU A 69 -11.85 1.11 -5.82
C LEU A 69 -13.37 0.78 -5.83
N PRO A 70 -14.19 1.50 -6.62
CA PRO A 70 -15.65 1.37 -6.57
C PRO A 70 -16.17 -0.07 -6.74
N GLY A 71 -17.01 -0.53 -5.81
CA GLY A 71 -17.54 -1.89 -5.75
C GLY A 71 -16.74 -2.85 -4.86
N PHE A 72 -15.71 -2.36 -4.17
CA PHE A 72 -14.85 -3.17 -3.32
C PHE A 72 -15.64 -3.87 -2.19
N THR A 73 -16.47 -3.14 -1.46
CA THR A 73 -17.23 -3.70 -0.34
C THR A 73 -18.25 -4.74 -0.79
N GLU A 74 -18.95 -4.50 -1.90
CA GLU A 74 -19.91 -5.44 -2.46
C GLU A 74 -19.23 -6.76 -2.83
N GLU A 75 -18.11 -6.70 -3.54
CA GLU A 75 -17.35 -7.89 -3.90
C GLU A 75 -16.75 -8.61 -2.67
N LEU A 76 -16.40 -7.85 -1.63
CA LEU A 76 -15.93 -8.43 -0.37
C LEU A 76 -17.04 -9.23 0.33
N TYR A 77 -18.28 -8.76 0.30
CA TYR A 77 -19.43 -9.52 0.79
C TYR A 77 -19.73 -10.74 -0.08
N GLU A 78 -19.65 -10.63 -1.41
CA GLU A 78 -19.78 -11.76 -2.33
C GLU A 78 -18.71 -12.84 -2.10
N ALA A 79 -17.51 -12.41 -1.69
CA ALA A 79 -16.40 -13.30 -1.30
C ALA A 79 -16.55 -13.90 0.12
N GLY A 80 -17.68 -13.67 0.79
CA GLY A 80 -18.01 -14.30 2.08
C GLY A 80 -17.66 -13.47 3.32
N ALA A 81 -17.40 -12.17 3.18
CA ALA A 81 -17.28 -11.32 4.36
C ALA A 81 -18.59 -11.27 5.15
N VAL A 82 -18.48 -11.19 6.47
CA VAL A 82 -19.62 -11.19 7.38
C VAL A 82 -19.83 -9.78 7.93
N PRO A 83 -21.06 -9.25 7.93
CA PRO A 83 -21.34 -7.96 8.57
C PRO A 83 -21.19 -8.09 10.09
N LEU A 84 -20.29 -7.30 10.66
CA LEU A 84 -20.06 -7.23 12.11
C LEU A 84 -20.71 -5.98 12.68
N ARG A 85 -21.66 -6.15 13.59
CA ARG A 85 -22.30 -5.06 14.33
C ARG A 85 -21.41 -4.65 15.50
N THR A 86 -20.74 -3.51 15.36
CA THR A 86 -19.74 -3.03 16.33
C THR A 86 -20.40 -2.80 17.70
N THR A 87 -19.73 -3.22 18.77
CA THR A 87 -20.23 -3.29 20.17
C THR A 87 -21.42 -4.21 20.41
N TYR A 88 -22.00 -4.84 19.39
CA TYR A 88 -23.12 -5.78 19.56
C TYR A 88 -22.71 -7.23 19.37
N ASP A 89 -21.94 -7.55 18.32
CA ASP A 89 -21.53 -8.93 17.98
C ASP A 89 -20.24 -9.38 18.66
N HIS A 90 -19.53 -8.48 19.34
CA HIS A 90 -18.33 -8.82 20.10
C HIS A 90 -18.30 -8.10 21.44
N LEU A 91 -17.62 -8.72 22.41
CA LEU A 91 -17.34 -8.12 23.70
C LEU A 91 -15.99 -7.39 23.62
N TRP A 92 -15.96 -6.14 24.09
CA TRP A 92 -14.74 -5.35 24.14
C TRP A 92 -14.48 -4.96 25.59
N LEU A 93 -13.39 -5.47 26.17
CA LEU A 93 -12.85 -5.03 27.45
C LEU A 93 -11.68 -4.06 27.21
N SER A 94 -11.75 -2.89 27.84
CA SER A 94 -10.68 -1.90 27.84
C SER A 94 -10.22 -1.61 29.27
N PRO A 95 -9.15 -0.83 29.50
CA PRO A 95 -8.80 -0.36 30.84
C PRO A 95 -9.92 0.43 31.54
N ALA A 96 -10.86 1.00 30.78
CA ALA A 96 -12.05 1.67 31.30
C ALA A 96 -13.21 0.71 31.63
N GLY A 97 -13.01 -0.60 31.49
CA GLY A 97 -14.02 -1.64 31.69
C GLY A 97 -14.65 -2.14 30.38
N TRP A 98 -15.73 -2.90 30.53
CA TRP A 98 -16.49 -3.45 29.40
C TRP A 98 -17.21 -2.34 28.63
N CYS A 99 -17.06 -2.32 27.32
CA CYS A 99 -17.84 -1.45 26.47
C CYS A 99 -19.32 -1.84 26.50
N SER A 100 -20.19 -0.84 26.62
CA SER A 100 -21.64 -1.04 26.53
C SER A 100 -22.05 -1.59 25.17
N ARG A 101 -23.00 -2.53 25.19
CA ARG A 101 -23.65 -3.01 23.96
C ARG A 101 -24.81 -2.07 23.64
N PHE A 102 -24.73 -1.34 22.54
CA PHE A 102 -25.79 -0.42 22.12
C PHE A 102 -26.85 -1.13 21.26
N HIS A 103 -28.12 -0.75 21.46
CA HIS A 103 -29.22 -1.11 20.56
C HIS A 103 -30.01 0.17 20.20
N PRO A 104 -30.12 0.54 18.90
CA PRO A 104 -29.55 -0.16 17.74
C PRO A 104 -28.01 -0.15 17.73
N PRO A 105 -27.34 -1.04 16.97
CA PRO A 105 -25.89 -1.04 16.84
C PRO A 105 -25.39 0.32 16.32
N SER A 106 -24.22 0.76 16.80
CA SER A 106 -23.65 2.05 16.38
C SER A 106 -23.24 2.04 14.91
N HIS A 107 -22.61 0.96 14.45
CA HIS A 107 -22.12 0.80 13.08
C HIS A 107 -22.07 -0.69 12.70
N VAL A 108 -22.24 -0.97 11.40
CA VAL A 108 -22.02 -2.29 10.80
C VAL A 108 -20.84 -2.18 9.84
N VAL A 109 -19.88 -3.09 9.97
CA VAL A 109 -18.66 -3.11 9.14
C VAL A 109 -18.43 -4.49 8.53
N PRO A 110 -17.83 -4.59 7.33
CA PRO A 110 -17.37 -5.87 6.81
C PRO A 110 -16.31 -6.49 7.72
N SER A 111 -16.38 -7.80 7.89
CA SER A 111 -15.36 -8.57 8.59
C SER A 111 -14.99 -9.82 7.79
N ALA A 112 -13.68 -10.03 7.62
CA ALA A 112 -13.13 -11.13 6.85
C ALA A 112 -11.69 -11.42 7.31
N THR A 113 -11.09 -12.49 6.81
CA THR A 113 -9.62 -12.61 6.83
C THR A 113 -9.01 -11.57 5.88
N ARG A 114 -7.70 -11.29 6.01
CA ARG A 114 -7.01 -10.33 5.13
C ARG A 114 -6.81 -10.85 3.71
N GLU A 115 -6.80 -12.16 3.53
CA GLU A 115 -6.58 -12.83 2.25
C GLU A 115 -7.57 -12.38 1.16
N PRO A 116 -8.91 -12.41 1.35
CA PRO A 116 -9.86 -11.88 0.38
C PRO A 116 -9.75 -10.37 0.20
N ILE A 117 -9.49 -9.61 1.27
CA ILE A 117 -9.31 -8.15 1.21
C ILE A 117 -8.14 -7.79 0.28
N GLU A 118 -6.97 -8.39 0.50
CA GLU A 118 -5.79 -8.15 -0.34
C GLU A 118 -5.99 -8.61 -1.78
N TRP A 119 -6.63 -9.78 -1.98
CA TRP A 119 -6.87 -10.30 -3.32
C TRP A 119 -7.80 -9.39 -4.14
N ILE A 120 -8.92 -8.94 -3.56
CA ILE A 120 -9.86 -8.03 -4.24
C ILE A 120 -9.19 -6.69 -4.54
N VAL A 121 -8.48 -6.10 -3.57
CA VAL A 121 -7.70 -4.88 -3.80
C VAL A 121 -6.71 -5.08 -4.94
N ARG A 122 -5.92 -6.16 -4.93
CA ARG A 122 -4.95 -6.46 -5.99
C ARG A 122 -5.60 -6.60 -7.35
N ARG A 123 -6.69 -7.38 -7.46
CA ARG A 123 -7.40 -7.60 -8.72
C ARG A 123 -7.94 -6.30 -9.29
N ARG A 124 -8.56 -5.46 -8.47
CA ARG A 124 -9.10 -4.16 -8.90
C ARG A 124 -8.00 -3.19 -9.31
N VAL A 125 -6.90 -3.14 -8.57
CA VAL A 125 -5.74 -2.31 -8.91
C VAL A 125 -5.09 -2.76 -10.22
N ALA A 126 -5.00 -4.08 -10.47
CA ALA A 126 -4.48 -4.62 -11.72
C ALA A 126 -5.38 -4.32 -12.93
N GLN A 127 -6.65 -3.99 -12.73
CA GLN A 127 -7.57 -3.57 -13.79
C GLN A 127 -7.45 -2.08 -14.15
N ILE A 128 -6.68 -1.30 -13.39
CA ILE A 128 -6.43 0.11 -13.69
C ILE A 128 -5.45 0.19 -14.88
N PRO A 129 -5.82 0.81 -16.02
CA PRO A 129 -5.00 0.77 -17.25
C PRO A 129 -3.58 1.31 -17.10
N GLN A 130 -3.37 2.27 -16.18
CA GLN A 130 -2.06 2.86 -15.93
C GLN A 130 -1.15 1.95 -15.09
N VAL A 131 -1.69 0.93 -14.42
CA VAL A 131 -0.97 0.14 -13.42
C VAL A 131 -0.45 -1.16 -14.02
N SER A 132 0.84 -1.43 -13.82
CA SER A 132 1.48 -2.71 -14.12
C SER A 132 2.09 -3.30 -12.85
N LEU A 133 1.75 -4.56 -12.54
CA LEU A 133 2.37 -5.31 -11.44
C LEU A 133 3.57 -6.12 -11.97
N ARG A 134 4.71 -6.06 -11.29
CA ARG A 134 5.92 -6.85 -11.61
C ARG A 134 6.35 -7.66 -10.39
N GLU A 135 5.97 -8.93 -10.39
CA GLU A 135 6.22 -9.90 -9.31
C GLU A 135 7.60 -10.57 -9.43
N GLY A 136 8.16 -11.12 -8.35
CA GLY A 136 9.50 -11.75 -8.41
C GLY A 136 10.67 -10.77 -8.65
N ARG A 137 10.45 -9.46 -8.46
CA ARG A 137 11.46 -8.41 -8.65
C ARG A 137 11.76 -7.74 -7.30
N GLN A 138 12.99 -7.82 -6.82
CA GLN A 138 13.39 -7.17 -5.58
C GLN A 138 14.07 -5.82 -5.87
N VAL A 139 13.51 -4.72 -5.37
CA VAL A 139 14.21 -3.43 -5.39
C VAL A 139 15.44 -3.47 -4.50
N ARG A 140 16.59 -3.13 -5.06
CA ARG A 140 17.90 -3.14 -4.40
C ARG A 140 18.35 -1.74 -4.01
N ASP A 141 18.07 -0.75 -4.86
CA ASP A 141 18.51 0.62 -4.68
C ASP A 141 17.58 1.64 -5.37
N LEU A 142 17.73 2.90 -5.01
CA LEU A 142 17.16 4.03 -5.75
C LEU A 142 18.14 4.45 -6.84
N THR A 143 17.64 4.78 -8.03
CA THR A 143 18.45 5.49 -9.02
C THR A 143 18.38 6.98 -8.72
N VAL A 144 19.49 7.68 -8.88
CA VAL A 144 19.58 9.12 -8.62
C VAL A 144 20.24 9.83 -9.79
N ASP A 145 20.04 11.14 -9.89
CA ASP A 145 20.78 11.95 -10.86
C ASP A 145 22.27 12.07 -10.51
N SER A 146 23.06 12.62 -11.44
CA SER A 146 24.52 12.74 -11.27
C SER A 146 24.94 13.55 -10.04
N GLY A 147 24.12 14.54 -9.65
CA GLY A 147 24.31 15.33 -8.44
C GLY A 147 23.88 14.65 -7.15
N ARG A 148 23.20 13.49 -7.25
CA ARG A 148 22.59 12.77 -6.11
C ARG A 148 21.68 13.68 -5.28
N THR A 149 20.98 14.59 -5.95
CA THR A 149 20.02 15.52 -5.36
C THR A 149 18.58 15.10 -5.63
N ARG A 150 18.37 14.18 -6.56
CA ARG A 150 17.03 13.73 -6.97
C ARG A 150 16.99 12.25 -7.29
N VAL A 151 15.97 11.54 -6.78
CA VAL A 151 15.63 10.18 -7.21
C VAL A 151 15.09 10.20 -8.64
N THR A 152 15.51 9.26 -9.47
CA THR A 152 15.12 9.15 -10.89
C THR A 152 14.44 7.82 -11.22
N GLY A 153 14.21 6.98 -10.21
CA GLY A 153 13.70 5.62 -10.38
C GLY A 153 14.20 4.66 -9.32
N VAL A 154 14.07 3.36 -9.62
CA VAL A 154 14.54 2.26 -8.78
C VAL A 154 15.34 1.26 -9.60
N ARG A 155 16.32 0.62 -8.95
CA ARG A 155 17.01 -0.55 -9.49
C ARG A 155 16.43 -1.80 -8.85
N ALA A 156 15.87 -2.69 -9.67
CA ALA A 156 15.31 -3.96 -9.27
C ALA A 156 16.16 -5.12 -9.77
N SER A 157 16.03 -6.29 -9.13
CA SER A 157 16.69 -7.52 -9.55
C SER A 157 15.69 -8.66 -9.64
N ALA A 158 15.77 -9.44 -10.73
CA ALA A 158 15.04 -10.67 -10.96
C ALA A 158 16.02 -11.78 -11.38
N GLY A 159 16.12 -12.85 -10.59
CA GLY A 159 16.99 -13.99 -10.91
C GLY A 159 18.48 -13.63 -11.10
N GLY A 160 18.97 -12.58 -10.43
CA GLY A 160 20.35 -12.12 -10.54
C GLY A 160 20.60 -11.10 -11.67
N SER A 161 19.66 -10.91 -12.60
CA SER A 161 19.71 -9.79 -13.54
C SER A 161 19.20 -8.52 -12.87
N GLU A 162 19.87 -7.40 -13.10
CA GLU A 162 19.39 -6.08 -12.68
C GLU A 162 18.61 -5.39 -13.81
N GLU A 163 17.58 -4.64 -13.44
CA GLU A 163 16.82 -3.76 -14.32
C GLU A 163 16.62 -2.40 -13.64
N GLU A 164 16.73 -1.31 -14.41
CA GLU A 164 16.38 0.01 -13.94
C GLU A 164 14.96 0.37 -14.38
N ILE A 165 14.18 0.91 -13.45
CA ILE A 165 12.80 1.35 -13.67
C ILE A 165 12.80 2.87 -13.41
N PRO A 166 12.95 3.69 -14.47
CA PRO A 166 12.92 5.14 -14.33
C PRO A 166 11.56 5.60 -13.78
N ALA A 167 11.53 6.54 -12.86
CA ALA A 167 10.29 7.10 -12.33
C ALA A 167 10.48 8.54 -11.84
N ASP A 168 9.44 9.36 -12.02
CA ASP A 168 9.34 10.73 -11.48
C ASP A 168 8.72 10.74 -10.06
N LEU A 169 8.40 9.56 -9.51
CA LEU A 169 7.94 9.38 -8.13
C LEU A 169 8.27 7.96 -7.69
N VAL A 170 8.82 7.79 -6.49
CA VAL A 170 9.01 6.48 -5.86
C VAL A 170 8.26 6.43 -4.54
N VAL A 171 7.38 5.46 -4.38
CA VAL A 171 6.68 5.15 -3.12
C VAL A 171 7.22 3.84 -2.58
N ASP A 172 7.89 3.87 -1.44
CA ASP A 172 8.26 2.66 -0.74
C ASP A 172 7.12 2.22 0.18
N ALA A 173 6.48 1.11 -0.15
CA ALA A 173 5.46 0.43 0.65
C ALA A 173 5.89 -1.01 1.01
N SER A 174 7.20 -1.25 1.12
CA SER A 174 7.76 -2.57 1.46
C SER A 174 7.64 -2.95 2.93
N GLY A 175 7.04 -2.07 3.75
CA GLY A 175 6.71 -2.27 5.16
C GLY A 175 7.95 -2.34 6.05
N ARG A 176 7.92 -3.20 7.08
CA ARG A 176 9.02 -3.40 8.06
C ARG A 176 10.42 -3.67 7.45
N ARG A 177 10.48 -4.09 6.18
CA ARG A 177 11.75 -4.36 5.48
C ARG A 177 12.16 -3.23 4.55
N SER A 178 11.57 -2.05 4.73
CA SER A 178 12.00 -0.82 4.08
C SER A 178 13.50 -0.61 4.25
N ARG A 179 14.15 -0.20 3.18
CA ARG A 179 15.58 0.15 3.16
C ARG A 179 15.81 1.63 2.92
N ILE A 180 14.78 2.44 3.15
CA ILE A 180 14.80 3.90 2.93
C ILE A 180 15.97 4.58 3.65
N PRO A 181 16.26 4.29 4.94
CA PRO A 181 17.42 4.90 5.61
C PRO A 181 18.75 4.61 4.88
N GLN A 182 18.93 3.38 4.38
CA GLN A 182 20.14 2.98 3.67
C GLN A 182 20.22 3.61 2.28
N TRP A 183 19.09 3.69 1.56
CA TRP A 183 19.03 4.30 0.24
C TRP A 183 19.25 5.82 0.31
N LEU A 184 18.66 6.49 1.29
CA LEU A 184 18.82 7.94 1.48
C LEU A 184 20.22 8.32 1.96
N ALA A 185 20.94 7.45 2.68
CA ALA A 185 22.33 7.69 3.09
C ALA A 185 23.29 7.85 1.88
N ALA A 186 22.92 7.34 0.70
CA ALA A 186 23.69 7.51 -0.52
C ALA A 186 23.44 8.86 -1.22
N MET A 187 22.43 9.63 -0.78
CA MET A 187 22.04 10.93 -1.33
C MET A 187 22.72 12.10 -0.59
N THR A 188 22.75 13.27 -1.22
CA THR A 188 23.27 14.49 -0.59
C THR A 188 22.26 15.07 0.43
N ALA A 189 22.74 15.75 1.48
CA ALA A 189 21.88 16.30 2.53
C ALA A 189 20.85 17.33 2.02
N GLN A 190 21.13 18.00 0.89
CA GLN A 190 20.25 18.99 0.27
C GLN A 190 19.09 18.35 -0.53
N ALA A 191 19.13 17.03 -0.73
CA ALA A 191 18.19 16.24 -1.50
C ALA A 191 16.95 15.78 -0.71
N LEU A 192 16.97 15.92 0.61
CA LEU A 192 15.94 15.39 1.51
C LEU A 192 14.69 16.27 1.56
N GLY A 193 14.04 16.49 0.41
CA GLY A 193 12.62 16.81 0.34
C GLY A 193 11.79 15.55 0.62
N THR A 194 12.08 14.86 1.71
CA THR A 194 11.38 13.62 2.07
C THR A 194 10.14 14.00 2.86
N LEU A 195 8.97 13.82 2.27
CA LEU A 195 7.73 13.76 3.03
C LEU A 195 7.68 12.38 3.70
N LEU A 196 8.35 12.28 4.85
CA LEU A 196 8.09 11.20 5.79
C LEU A 196 6.69 11.45 6.34
N ALA A 197 5.69 10.71 5.85
CA ALA A 197 4.37 10.71 6.45
C ALA A 197 4.43 9.89 7.75
N GLU A 198 5.02 10.47 8.79
CA GLU A 198 5.01 9.89 10.14
C GLU A 198 3.68 10.22 10.82
N ARG A 199 2.86 9.21 11.11
CA ARG A 199 1.86 9.31 12.18
C ARG A 199 2.21 8.31 13.28
N GLY A 200 2.96 8.82 14.26
CA GLY A 200 3.16 8.17 15.55
C GLY A 200 4.39 7.28 15.63
N GLY A 201 5.57 7.88 15.79
CA GLY A 201 6.73 7.32 16.50
C GLY A 201 7.46 6.10 15.91
N ASP A 202 6.81 5.31 15.07
CA ASP A 202 7.36 4.14 14.41
C ASP A 202 7.28 4.35 12.90
N VAL A 203 8.41 4.21 12.21
CA VAL A 203 8.52 4.21 10.75
C VAL A 203 7.94 2.89 10.21
N GLU A 204 6.66 2.62 10.46
CA GLU A 204 5.94 1.48 9.90
C GLU A 204 4.84 2.01 8.98
N ASP A 205 5.17 2.18 7.68
CA ASP A 205 4.52 1.39 6.63
C ASP A 205 4.67 1.97 5.22
N CYS A 206 4.94 3.27 5.03
CA CYS A 206 5.16 3.86 3.71
C CYS A 206 6.05 5.12 3.75
N ALA A 207 7.02 5.22 2.83
CA ALA A 207 7.77 6.45 2.57
C ALA A 207 7.52 6.91 1.13
N VAL A 208 7.25 8.20 0.95
CA VAL A 208 7.05 8.81 -0.37
C VAL A 208 8.26 9.67 -0.68
N ILE A 209 8.96 9.35 -1.77
CA ILE A 209 10.09 10.14 -2.26
C ILE A 209 9.69 10.75 -3.61
N SER A 210 9.35 12.04 -3.57
CA SER A 210 9.00 12.84 -4.75
C SER A 210 10.26 13.38 -5.45
N THR A 211 10.22 13.49 -6.78
CA THR A 211 11.37 13.89 -7.60
C THR A 211 11.29 15.35 -8.09
N GLY A 212 10.55 16.22 -7.41
CA GLY A 212 10.37 17.62 -7.82
C GLY A 212 10.50 18.62 -6.68
N PRO A 213 10.84 19.89 -6.96
CA PRO A 213 10.81 20.95 -5.94
C PRO A 213 9.39 21.04 -5.36
N ALA A 214 9.27 21.45 -4.10
CA ALA A 214 8.00 21.55 -3.37
C ALA A 214 6.98 22.57 -3.94
N ASP A 215 7.19 23.09 -5.15
CA ASP A 215 6.33 24.05 -5.82
C ASP A 215 5.84 23.50 -7.16
N ARG A 216 4.55 23.13 -7.20
CA ARG A 216 3.55 23.48 -8.23
C ARG A 216 2.21 22.78 -8.00
#